data_AF-A0A8C5GK44-F1
#
_entry.id   AF-A0A8C5GK44-F1
#
_cell.length_a   1.000
_cell.length_b   1.000
_cell.length_c   1.000
_cell.angle_alpha   90.00
_cell.angle_beta   90.00
_cell.angle_gamma   90.00
#
_symmetry.space_group_name_H-M   'P 1'
#
loop_
_entity.id
_entity.type
_entity.pdbx_description
1 polymer ?
#
loop_
_entity_poly.entity_id
_entity_poly.type
_entity_poly.pdbx_seq_one_letter_code
_entity_poly.pdbx_strand_id
1 'polypeptide(L)'
;MSSRSIMALLSLGRLRFCAVTLDKATNRASYSIGLSVNRPPGKKNLPSRNSRGAGGRKPRLEVGEPRTQKMPVDQDWTAVYPAATSFRATSVPLPLRMGYPVKGGVPPDKTGNLELIKIPNFLHLTPIAIRKHCEALKAFCTQWPSSLDTEEACDEHFPIKVESTDYVSAGLSVRNPAARVVHLRVKLSSLNLDDHARKKMLKLVGERYCKKKDILAITTDSCPLRQQNYDYAMYLLTVLYHESWKTESWEGEKTVADMEEYSWEDSPSQKNIVDLLLRMEAAGEEEEDKVRERLLERSDVQEYKDSVVRLKNEGDSESNMLQYKEAVKKVFSL
;
A
#
# COMPACT_ATOMS: atom_id res chain seq x y z
N MET A 1 -7.07 -14.28 -52.35
CA MET A 1 -8.39 -13.82 -51.83
C MET A 1 -8.11 -13.12 -50.51
N SER A 2 -7.77 -11.81 -50.56
CA SER A 2 -8.69 -10.66 -50.34
C SER A 2 -9.13 -10.57 -48.87
N SER A 3 -9.12 -9.44 -48.16
CA SER A 3 -8.93 -8.05 -48.57
C SER A 3 -8.59 -7.24 -47.31
N ARG A 4 -7.74 -6.22 -47.49
CA ARG A 4 -7.72 -5.04 -46.63
C ARG A 4 -9.02 -4.26 -46.86
N SER A 5 -9.60 -3.71 -45.81
CA SER A 5 -10.66 -2.70 -45.93
C SER A 5 -10.14 -1.38 -45.40
N ILE A 6 -9.79 -0.50 -46.34
CA ILE A 6 -9.79 0.95 -46.17
C ILE A 6 -11.03 1.42 -46.94
N MET A 7 -11.90 2.20 -46.32
CA MET A 7 -12.79 3.09 -47.08
C MET A 7 -12.86 4.43 -46.37
N ALA A 8 -12.54 5.47 -47.14
CA ALA A 8 -12.48 6.84 -46.73
C ALA A 8 -13.74 7.59 -47.18
N LEU A 9 -14.16 8.52 -46.32
CA LEU A 9 -14.60 9.90 -46.60
C LEU A 9 -15.83 10.22 -47.47
N LEU A 10 -16.40 11.39 -47.09
CA LEU A 10 -17.32 12.32 -47.76
C LEU A 10 -18.81 12.14 -47.40
N SER A 11 -19.61 13.17 -47.10
CA SER A 11 -19.41 14.62 -46.95
C SER A 11 -20.74 15.30 -46.54
N LEU A 12 -20.65 16.57 -46.10
CA LEU A 12 -21.63 17.66 -46.21
C LEU A 12 -22.88 17.69 -45.30
N GLY A 13 -22.81 18.59 -44.32
CA GLY A 13 -23.96 19.29 -43.75
C GLY A 13 -23.58 20.75 -43.45
N ARG A 14 -23.84 21.65 -44.41
CA ARG A 14 -23.85 23.11 -44.18
C ARG A 14 -25.10 23.44 -43.36
N LEU A 15 -25.00 24.41 -42.43
CA LEU A 15 -25.94 25.53 -42.31
C LEU A 15 -25.45 26.58 -41.29
N ARG A 16 -25.26 27.79 -41.84
CA ARG A 16 -25.50 29.15 -41.33
C ARG A 16 -24.74 29.71 -40.12
N PHE A 17 -23.82 30.60 -40.49
CA PHE A 17 -23.40 31.81 -39.79
C PHE A 17 -24.56 32.62 -39.18
N CYS A 18 -24.35 33.12 -37.96
CA CYS A 18 -24.84 34.43 -37.55
C CYS A 18 -23.64 35.18 -36.94
N ALA A 19 -23.29 36.30 -37.56
CA ALA A 19 -22.17 37.14 -37.20
C ALA A 19 -22.55 38.03 -36.00
N VAL A 20 -21.74 37.98 -34.95
CA VAL A 20 -21.59 39.10 -34.01
C VAL A 20 -20.11 39.42 -33.97
N THR A 21 -19.79 40.54 -34.60
CA THR A 21 -18.48 41.17 -34.67
C THR A 21 -18.03 41.60 -33.27
N LEU A 22 -16.86 41.11 -32.84
CA LEU A 22 -16.09 41.75 -31.79
C LEU A 22 -14.61 41.74 -32.22
N ASP A 23 -14.18 42.86 -32.82
CA ASP A 23 -12.79 43.13 -33.10
C ASP A 23 -11.98 43.13 -31.79
N LYS A 24 -11.12 42.13 -31.61
CA LYS A 24 -10.03 42.17 -30.64
C LYS A 24 -8.73 41.77 -31.33
N ALA A 25 -7.93 42.79 -31.61
CA ALA A 25 -6.57 42.67 -32.11
C ALA A 25 -5.76 41.70 -31.23
N THR A 26 -5.20 40.67 -31.86
CA THR A 26 -4.24 39.76 -31.24
C THR A 26 -2.91 40.50 -31.08
N ASN A 27 -2.73 41.13 -29.92
CA ASN A 27 -1.42 41.60 -29.46
C ASN A 27 -0.50 40.40 -29.26
N ARG A 28 0.40 40.18 -30.22
CA ARG A 28 1.49 39.22 -30.14
C ARG A 28 2.57 39.82 -29.22
N ALA A 29 2.40 39.67 -27.91
CA ALA A 29 3.38 40.11 -26.93
C ALA A 29 4.65 39.25 -27.03
N SER A 30 5.73 39.84 -27.53
CA SER A 30 7.07 39.29 -27.49
C SER A 30 7.77 39.92 -26.27
N TYR A 31 8.01 39.15 -25.21
CA TYR A 31 8.70 39.67 -24.03
C TYR A 31 10.20 39.67 -24.26
N SER A 32 10.79 40.86 -24.47
CA SER A 32 12.24 41.05 -24.40
C SER A 32 12.63 41.42 -22.97
N ILE A 33 13.32 40.51 -22.26
CA ILE A 33 14.04 40.84 -21.03
C ILE A 33 15.38 41.45 -21.45
N GLY A 34 15.42 42.77 -21.58
CA GLY A 34 16.64 43.54 -21.76
C GLY A 34 16.79 44.52 -20.61
N LEU A 35 17.69 44.23 -19.68
CA LEU A 35 18.08 45.13 -18.59
C LEU A 35 18.59 46.46 -19.16
N SER A 36 17.99 47.56 -18.70
CA SER A 36 18.46 48.93 -18.92
C SER A 36 19.75 49.16 -18.13
N VAL A 37 20.83 49.53 -18.80
CA VAL A 37 22.04 50.07 -18.16
C VAL A 37 22.13 51.56 -18.50
N ASN A 38 22.06 52.40 -17.45
CA ASN A 38 22.23 53.85 -17.53
C ASN A 38 23.61 54.22 -18.11
N ARG A 39 23.64 55.11 -19.12
CA ARG A 39 24.86 55.78 -19.60
C ARG A 39 24.77 57.30 -19.35
N PRO A 40 25.89 57.99 -19.07
CA PRO A 40 25.92 59.42 -18.72
C PRO A 40 25.71 60.32 -19.96
N PRO A 41 25.35 61.61 -19.78
CA PRO A 41 24.91 62.46 -20.88
C PRO A 41 26.10 63.08 -21.62
N GLY A 42 26.46 62.49 -22.76
CA GLY A 42 27.33 63.13 -23.77
C GLY A 42 26.50 63.87 -24.81
N LYS A 43 26.84 65.15 -25.05
CA LYS A 43 26.14 66.11 -25.93
C LYS A 43 25.80 65.54 -27.33
N LYS A 44 24.53 65.65 -27.73
CA LYS A 44 24.03 65.29 -29.07
C LYS A 44 24.16 66.48 -30.03
N ASN A 45 25.02 66.36 -31.04
CA ASN A 45 24.81 67.03 -32.33
C ASN A 45 24.05 66.06 -33.23
N LEU A 46 22.94 66.50 -33.83
CA LEU A 46 22.17 65.71 -34.82
C LEU A 46 23.02 65.49 -36.08
N PRO A 47 23.08 64.27 -36.66
CA PRO A 47 23.60 64.12 -38.00
C PRO A 47 22.48 64.30 -39.04
N SER A 48 22.86 65.03 -40.08
CA SER A 48 22.15 65.27 -41.33
C SER A 48 21.61 63.98 -41.96
N ARG A 49 20.34 64.06 -42.39
CA ARG A 49 19.60 63.06 -43.13
C ARG A 49 20.03 63.10 -44.59
N ASN A 50 21.10 62.40 -44.97
CA ASN A 50 21.33 61.94 -46.35
C ASN A 50 22.51 60.95 -46.46
N SER A 51 22.21 59.67 -46.22
CA SER A 51 22.99 58.54 -46.77
C SER A 51 22.21 57.24 -46.53
N ARG A 52 21.44 56.80 -47.53
CA ARG A 52 20.89 55.43 -47.56
C ARG A 52 22.04 54.46 -47.88
N GLY A 53 22.84 54.14 -46.86
CA GLY A 53 23.76 53.00 -46.87
C GLY A 53 23.04 51.76 -46.35
N ALA A 54 23.26 50.61 -46.98
CA ALA A 54 22.73 49.31 -46.58
C ALA A 54 22.84 49.12 -45.05
N GLY A 55 21.73 48.81 -44.39
CA GLY A 55 21.68 48.61 -42.94
C GLY A 55 22.74 47.60 -42.50
N GLY A 56 23.79 48.08 -41.84
CA GLY A 56 24.88 47.25 -41.35
C GLY A 56 24.32 46.13 -40.48
N ARG A 57 24.49 44.88 -40.93
CA ARG A 57 24.18 43.70 -40.12
C ARG A 57 24.96 43.85 -38.81
N LYS A 58 24.28 43.85 -37.67
CA LYS A 58 24.94 43.79 -36.36
C LYS A 58 25.96 42.64 -36.37
N PRO A 59 27.17 42.82 -35.84
CA PRO A 59 28.16 41.77 -35.80
C PRO A 59 27.58 40.54 -35.09
N ARG A 60 27.90 39.36 -35.61
CA ARG A 60 27.46 38.09 -35.03
C ARG A 60 28.03 37.99 -33.61
N LEU A 61 27.18 37.74 -32.63
CA LEU A 61 27.62 37.50 -31.26
C LEU A 61 28.48 36.24 -31.22
N GLU A 62 29.70 36.36 -30.71
CA GLU A 62 30.59 35.21 -30.48
C GLU A 62 30.16 34.46 -29.22
N VAL A 63 30.29 33.14 -29.25
CA VAL A 63 29.97 32.28 -28.12
C VAL A 63 31.12 32.36 -27.12
N GLY A 64 30.83 32.70 -25.87
CA GLY A 64 31.83 32.71 -24.80
C GLY A 64 32.38 31.31 -24.50
N GLU A 65 33.58 31.26 -23.91
CA GLU A 65 34.21 30.02 -23.48
C GLU A 65 33.33 29.23 -22.50
N PRO A 66 33.35 27.88 -22.56
CA PRO A 66 32.58 27.05 -21.65
C PRO A 66 33.12 27.19 -20.21
N ARG A 67 32.21 27.20 -19.23
CA ARG A 67 32.54 27.33 -17.81
C ARG A 67 33.55 26.27 -17.33
N THR A 68 33.57 25.09 -17.95
CA THR A 68 34.51 24.01 -17.64
C THR A 68 35.98 24.40 -17.69
N GLN A 69 36.38 25.37 -18.53
CA GLN A 69 37.78 25.82 -18.62
C GLN A 69 38.22 26.63 -17.39
N LYS A 70 37.27 27.20 -16.64
CA LYS A 70 37.52 28.03 -15.46
C LYS A 70 37.33 27.29 -14.14
N MET A 71 36.98 26.01 -14.20
CA MET A 71 36.67 25.19 -13.02
C MET A 71 37.96 24.63 -12.40
N PRO A 72 38.23 24.87 -11.11
CA PRO A 72 39.32 24.19 -10.41
C PRO A 72 38.97 22.72 -10.20
N VAL A 73 40.00 21.88 -10.08
CA VAL A 73 39.85 20.42 -9.88
C VAL A 73 39.23 20.11 -8.51
N ASP A 74 39.65 20.84 -7.47
CA ASP A 74 39.20 20.64 -6.08
C ASP A 74 37.90 21.40 -5.73
N GLN A 75 37.15 21.85 -6.74
CA GLN A 75 35.93 22.61 -6.51
C GLN A 75 34.83 21.75 -5.87
N ASP A 76 33.95 22.41 -5.11
CA ASP A 76 32.76 21.75 -4.58
C ASP A 76 31.73 21.49 -5.70
N TRP A 77 31.64 20.23 -6.11
CA TRP A 77 30.68 19.79 -7.12
C TRP A 77 29.22 20.07 -6.73
N THR A 78 28.91 20.06 -5.44
CA THR A 78 27.53 20.27 -4.94
C THR A 78 27.02 21.68 -5.25
N ALA A 79 27.93 22.67 -5.31
CA ALA A 79 27.59 24.03 -5.73
C ALA A 79 27.42 24.17 -7.24
N VAL A 80 28.09 23.31 -8.03
CA VAL A 80 28.00 23.29 -9.49
C VAL A 80 26.67 22.68 -9.95
N TYR A 81 26.24 21.60 -9.30
CA TYR A 81 25.06 20.83 -9.66
C TYR A 81 24.16 20.58 -8.44
N PRO A 82 23.48 21.62 -7.92
CA PRO A 82 22.74 21.51 -6.65
C PRO A 82 21.44 20.71 -6.74
N ALA A 83 20.79 20.67 -7.91
CA ALA A 83 19.47 20.07 -8.09
C ALA A 83 19.33 19.33 -9.42
N ALA A 84 18.25 18.56 -9.55
CA ALA A 84 17.91 17.84 -10.77
C ALA A 84 17.78 18.81 -11.96
N THR A 85 18.70 18.70 -12.91
CA THR A 85 18.72 19.51 -14.12
C THR A 85 19.16 18.68 -15.32
N SER A 86 18.71 19.08 -16.52
CA SER A 86 19.13 18.45 -17.76
C SER A 86 20.64 18.58 -17.96
N PHE A 87 21.24 17.60 -18.64
CA PHE A 87 22.69 17.56 -18.83
C PHE A 87 23.19 18.82 -19.56
N ARG A 88 24.06 19.59 -18.90
CA ARG A 88 24.68 20.81 -19.45
C ARG A 88 26.15 20.55 -19.80
N ALA A 89 26.42 20.33 -21.08
CA ALA A 89 27.78 20.07 -21.59
C ALA A 89 28.81 21.15 -21.21
N THR A 90 28.38 22.41 -21.07
CA THR A 90 29.24 23.56 -20.72
C THR A 90 29.57 23.67 -19.23
N SER A 91 28.87 22.92 -18.37
CA SER A 91 29.06 22.94 -16.90
C SER A 91 29.71 21.66 -16.37
N VAL A 92 29.62 20.55 -17.10
CA VAL A 92 30.18 19.26 -16.67
C VAL A 92 31.62 19.11 -17.18
N PRO A 93 32.65 19.12 -16.31
CA PRO A 93 34.06 19.10 -16.70
C PRO A 93 34.58 17.69 -17.06
N LEU A 94 33.69 16.78 -17.48
CA LEU A 94 34.03 15.41 -17.87
C LEU A 94 33.99 15.26 -19.40
N PRO A 95 34.95 14.60 -20.04
CA PRO A 95 34.96 14.34 -21.49
C PRO A 95 34.04 13.15 -21.84
N LEU A 96 32.74 13.31 -21.60
CA LEU A 96 31.75 12.26 -21.86
C LEU A 96 31.46 12.15 -23.35
N ARG A 97 31.32 10.90 -23.83
CA ARG A 97 30.90 10.58 -25.19
C ARG A 97 29.80 9.53 -25.13
N MET A 98 28.78 9.65 -25.98
CA MET A 98 27.67 8.72 -26.01
C MET A 98 27.02 8.67 -27.39
N GLY A 99 26.59 7.48 -27.80
CA GLY A 99 25.96 7.23 -29.10
C GLY A 99 26.69 6.13 -29.86
N TYR A 100 25.99 5.49 -30.79
CA TYR A 100 26.58 4.42 -31.59
C TYR A 100 27.66 5.01 -32.52
N PRO A 101 28.90 4.50 -32.48
CA PRO A 101 29.96 4.99 -33.36
C PRO A 101 29.70 4.56 -34.80
N VAL A 102 30.09 5.41 -35.76
CA VAL A 102 30.18 4.98 -37.16
C VAL A 102 31.30 3.95 -37.32
N LYS A 103 31.26 3.10 -38.36
CA LYS A 103 32.31 2.10 -38.60
C LYS A 103 33.68 2.78 -38.68
N GLY A 104 34.61 2.38 -37.80
CA GLY A 104 35.94 2.99 -37.69
C GLY A 104 35.99 4.36 -36.99
N GLY A 105 34.89 4.81 -36.38
CA GLY A 105 34.80 6.11 -35.71
C GLY A 105 34.67 6.02 -34.18
N VAL A 106 34.63 7.19 -33.55
CA VAL A 106 34.40 7.35 -32.10
C VAL A 106 32.96 7.78 -31.80
N PRO A 107 32.44 7.49 -30.60
CA PRO A 107 31.14 8.01 -30.19
C PRO A 107 31.10 9.55 -30.20
N PRO A 108 29.94 10.15 -30.53
CA PRO A 108 29.75 11.60 -30.50
C PRO A 108 30.14 12.22 -29.15
N ASP A 109 30.73 13.41 -29.20
CA ASP A 109 31.11 14.19 -28.02
C ASP A 109 29.88 14.70 -27.25
N LYS A 110 30.08 15.25 -26.05
CA LYS A 110 28.99 15.77 -25.21
C LYS A 110 28.31 17.02 -25.74
N THR A 111 28.99 17.81 -26.58
CA THR A 111 28.45 19.08 -27.10
C THR A 111 27.35 18.82 -28.13
N GLY A 112 26.12 19.23 -27.83
CA GLY A 112 24.97 19.04 -28.72
C GLY A 112 24.43 17.60 -28.76
N ASN A 113 24.85 16.74 -27.83
CA ASN A 113 24.44 15.34 -27.82
C ASN A 113 23.07 15.15 -27.15
N LEU A 114 22.07 14.80 -27.94
CA LEU A 114 20.70 14.58 -27.46
C LEU A 114 20.57 13.31 -26.60
N GLU A 115 21.41 12.29 -26.80
CA GLU A 115 21.34 11.07 -26.01
C GLU A 115 21.70 11.34 -24.54
N LEU A 116 22.70 12.20 -24.29
CA LEU A 116 23.06 12.63 -22.94
C LEU A 116 21.99 13.50 -22.27
N ILE A 117 21.16 14.21 -23.04
CA ILE A 117 20.07 15.04 -22.50
C ILE A 117 18.87 14.18 -22.06
N LYS A 118 18.61 13.07 -22.76
CA LYS A 118 17.50 12.16 -22.45
C LYS A 118 17.71 11.41 -21.13
N ILE A 119 18.95 11.18 -20.72
CA ILE A 119 19.26 10.44 -19.49
C ILE A 119 18.85 11.27 -18.25
N PRO A 120 18.05 10.71 -17.33
CA PRO A 120 17.87 11.29 -16.00
C PRO A 120 19.18 11.13 -15.22
N ASN A 121 20.01 12.16 -15.24
CA ASN A 121 21.33 12.13 -14.62
C ASN A 121 21.26 12.30 -13.09
N PHE A 122 22.24 11.71 -12.41
CA PHE A 122 22.37 11.75 -10.94
C PHE A 122 23.51 12.66 -10.48
N LEU A 123 23.90 13.64 -11.31
CA LEU A 123 25.04 14.51 -11.01
C LEU A 123 24.83 15.38 -9.76
N HIS A 124 23.59 15.63 -9.36
CA HIS A 124 23.24 16.34 -8.12
C HIS A 124 23.18 15.41 -6.90
N LEU A 125 23.13 14.09 -7.09
CA LEU A 125 23.05 13.07 -6.04
C LEU A 125 24.37 12.30 -5.91
N THR A 126 25.49 13.02 -5.92
CA THR A 126 26.79 12.41 -5.63
C THR A 126 26.89 12.00 -4.15
N PRO A 127 27.74 11.02 -3.78
CA PRO A 127 27.89 10.60 -2.38
C PRO A 127 28.24 11.74 -1.42
N ILE A 128 29.02 12.73 -1.88
CA ILE A 128 29.37 13.93 -1.10
C ILE A 128 28.12 14.80 -0.86
N ALA A 129 27.29 15.00 -1.89
CA ALA A 129 26.02 15.73 -1.76
C ALA A 129 25.08 15.02 -0.77
N ILE A 130 24.92 13.70 -0.91
CA ILE A 130 24.04 12.91 -0.04
C ILE A 130 24.48 13.02 1.42
N ARG A 131 25.79 12.90 1.72
CA ARG A 131 26.29 13.07 3.10
C ARG A 131 25.97 14.45 3.67
N LYS A 132 26.20 15.52 2.91
CA LYS A 132 25.87 16.90 3.32
C LYS A 132 24.37 17.09 3.53
N HIS A 133 23.54 16.57 2.62
CA HIS A 133 22.08 16.64 2.72
C HIS A 133 21.57 15.87 3.93
N CYS A 134 22.01 14.62 4.13
CA CYS A 134 21.62 13.81 5.28
C CYS A 134 22.06 14.45 6.60
N GLU A 135 23.26 15.04 6.67
CA GLU A 135 23.72 15.75 7.88
C GLU A 135 22.79 16.92 8.24
N ALA A 136 22.36 17.71 7.25
CA ALA A 136 21.39 18.78 7.47
C ALA A 136 20.00 18.25 7.83
N LEU A 137 19.60 17.09 7.28
CA LEU A 137 18.29 16.48 7.53
C LEU A 137 18.18 15.78 8.88
N LYS A 138 19.31 15.39 9.51
CA LYS A 138 19.31 14.74 10.84
C LYS A 138 18.59 15.56 11.91
N ALA A 139 18.62 16.89 11.81
CA ALA A 139 17.94 17.78 12.75
C ALA A 139 16.41 17.62 12.74
N PHE A 140 15.82 17.06 11.66
CA PHE A 140 14.38 16.82 11.55
C PHE A 140 13.98 15.40 11.95
N CYS A 141 14.95 14.49 12.13
CA CYS A 141 14.69 13.11 12.50
C CYS A 141 14.56 12.98 14.03
N THR A 142 13.67 12.10 14.47
CA THR A 142 13.56 11.70 15.88
C THR A 142 14.18 10.31 16.07
N GLN A 143 14.71 10.05 17.26
CA GLN A 143 15.24 8.74 17.61
C GLN A 143 14.09 7.73 17.74
N TRP A 144 14.31 6.51 17.24
CA TRP A 144 13.39 5.40 17.47
C TRP A 144 13.47 4.93 18.94
N PRO A 145 12.34 4.64 19.61
CA PRO A 145 12.33 4.16 20.98
C PRO A 145 13.03 2.78 21.11
N SER A 146 14.06 2.70 21.94
CA SER A 146 14.86 1.48 22.16
C SER A 146 14.12 0.35 22.86
N SER A 147 12.95 0.61 23.46
CA SER A 147 12.10 -0.45 24.03
C SER A 147 11.40 -1.27 22.96
N LEU A 148 11.32 -0.78 21.71
CA LEU A 148 10.59 -1.38 20.60
C LEU A 148 11.55 -1.91 19.53
N ASP A 149 12.61 -2.61 19.96
CA ASP A 149 13.60 -3.18 19.06
C ASP A 149 13.12 -4.49 18.40
N THR A 150 12.17 -5.20 19.05
CA THR A 150 11.58 -6.45 18.56
C THR A 150 10.15 -6.26 18.08
N GLU A 151 9.74 -7.04 17.07
CA GLU A 151 8.36 -7.04 16.58
C GLU A 151 7.36 -7.51 17.64
N GLU A 152 7.77 -8.42 18.52
CA GLU A 152 6.93 -8.94 19.61
C GLU A 152 6.60 -7.85 20.63
N ALA A 153 7.59 -7.05 21.05
CA ALA A 153 7.35 -5.91 21.94
C ALA A 153 6.44 -4.85 21.27
N CYS A 154 6.56 -4.67 19.96
CA CYS A 154 5.65 -3.81 19.21
C CYS A 154 4.21 -4.34 19.21
N ASP A 155 4.02 -5.64 19.03
CA ASP A 155 2.70 -6.28 19.02
C ASP A 155 2.02 -6.25 20.39
N GLU A 156 2.80 -6.37 21.48
CA GLU A 156 2.29 -6.28 22.86
C GLU A 156 1.81 -4.87 23.21
N HIS A 157 2.61 -3.85 22.89
CA HIS A 157 2.26 -2.45 23.21
C HIS A 157 1.31 -1.81 22.19
N PHE A 158 1.38 -2.22 20.93
CA PHE A 158 0.62 -1.65 19.81
C PHE A 158 -0.04 -2.75 18.96
N PRO A 159 -1.12 -3.39 19.47
CA PRO A 159 -1.75 -4.53 18.81
C PRO A 159 -2.53 -4.17 17.52
N ILE A 160 -2.86 -2.90 17.33
CA ILE A 160 -3.61 -2.40 16.17
C ILE A 160 -2.62 -1.91 15.11
N LYS A 161 -2.65 -2.53 13.94
CA LYS A 161 -1.84 -2.14 12.77
C LYS A 161 -2.72 -1.49 11.71
N VAL A 162 -2.37 -0.28 11.31
CA VAL A 162 -3.09 0.51 10.32
C VAL A 162 -2.22 0.65 9.09
N GLU A 163 -2.73 0.24 7.94
CA GLU A 163 -2.02 0.35 6.68
C GLU A 163 -2.72 1.33 5.76
N SER A 164 -1.91 2.20 5.15
CA SER A 164 -2.34 3.15 4.14
C SER A 164 -1.28 3.27 3.06
N THR A 165 -1.72 3.51 1.83
CA THR A 165 -0.85 3.52 0.66
C THR A 165 -0.88 4.89 0.00
N ASP A 166 0.28 5.52 -0.15
CA ASP A 166 0.46 6.78 -0.86
C ASP A 166 1.10 6.53 -2.23
N TYR A 167 0.57 7.20 -3.26
CA TYR A 167 0.99 7.03 -4.64
C TYR A 167 1.61 8.31 -5.18
N VAL A 168 2.82 8.22 -5.73
CA VAL A 168 3.55 9.34 -6.33
C VAL A 168 3.68 9.10 -7.83
N SER A 169 3.03 9.94 -8.63
CA SER A 169 3.01 9.86 -10.10
C SER A 169 3.46 11.17 -10.72
N ALA A 170 4.12 11.10 -11.88
CA ALA A 170 4.44 12.29 -12.68
C ALA A 170 3.17 12.77 -13.41
N GLY A 171 2.67 13.95 -13.06
CA GLY A 171 1.47 14.53 -13.69
C GLY A 171 1.01 15.81 -12.99
N LEU A 172 0.00 16.47 -13.58
CA LEU A 172 -0.61 17.67 -13.00
C LEU A 172 -1.50 17.35 -11.78
N SER A 173 -2.14 16.19 -11.79
CA SER A 173 -3.01 15.74 -10.70
C SER A 173 -2.25 14.83 -9.75
N VAL A 174 -2.30 15.16 -8.46
CA VAL A 174 -1.78 14.34 -7.35
C VAL A 174 -2.85 13.36 -6.83
N ARG A 175 -4.09 13.48 -7.30
CA ARG A 175 -5.21 12.68 -6.77
C ARG A 175 -5.12 11.23 -7.26
N ASN A 176 -5.15 10.30 -6.31
CA ASN A 176 -5.32 8.87 -6.59
C ASN A 176 -6.47 8.32 -5.73
N PRO A 177 -7.55 7.78 -6.33
CA PRO A 177 -8.68 7.24 -5.59
C PRO A 177 -8.31 6.06 -4.68
N ALA A 178 -7.25 5.30 -4.98
CA ALA A 178 -6.82 4.16 -4.17
C ALA A 178 -6.18 4.58 -2.84
N ALA A 179 -5.71 5.83 -2.69
CA ALA A 179 -5.06 6.32 -1.48
C ALA A 179 -6.04 6.48 -0.28
N ARG A 180 -7.36 6.41 -0.53
CA ARG A 180 -8.38 6.54 0.52
C ARG A 180 -8.56 5.26 1.33
N VAL A 181 -8.14 4.10 0.79
CA VAL A 181 -8.38 2.79 1.40
C VAL A 181 -7.54 2.65 2.66
N VAL A 182 -8.17 2.21 3.75
CA VAL A 182 -7.50 1.92 5.02
C VAL A 182 -7.71 0.45 5.36
N HIS A 183 -6.63 -0.22 5.75
CA HIS A 183 -6.69 -1.57 6.31
C HIS A 183 -6.32 -1.52 7.79
N LEU A 184 -7.25 -1.92 8.64
CA LEU A 184 -7.02 -2.10 10.07
C LEU A 184 -6.87 -3.60 10.34
N ARG A 185 -5.77 -3.97 11.00
CA ARG A 185 -5.51 -5.35 11.42
C ARG A 185 -5.31 -5.41 12.93
N VAL A 186 -5.95 -6.38 13.57
CA VAL A 186 -5.82 -6.60 15.02
C VAL A 186 -5.88 -8.10 15.32
N LYS A 187 -5.06 -8.56 16.27
CA LYS A 187 -5.12 -9.93 16.78
C LYS A 187 -6.26 -10.06 17.78
N LEU A 188 -7.13 -11.06 17.67
CA LEU A 188 -8.24 -11.21 18.62
C LEU A 188 -7.75 -11.54 20.04
N SER A 189 -6.65 -12.28 20.15
CA SER A 189 -5.95 -12.56 21.42
C SER A 189 -5.50 -11.32 22.20
N SER A 190 -5.30 -10.18 21.52
CA SER A 190 -4.94 -8.91 22.18
C SER A 190 -6.14 -8.14 22.75
N LEU A 191 -7.36 -8.52 22.36
CA LEU A 191 -8.58 -7.89 22.83
C LEU A 191 -9.07 -8.62 24.10
N ASN A 192 -9.61 -7.86 25.04
CA ASN A 192 -10.23 -8.43 26.24
C ASN A 192 -11.60 -9.00 25.90
N LEU A 193 -11.65 -10.21 25.37
CA LEU A 193 -12.88 -10.92 24.99
C LEU A 193 -13.02 -12.19 25.82
N ASP A 194 -14.23 -12.47 26.30
CA ASP A 194 -14.58 -13.78 26.86
C ASP A 194 -14.91 -14.78 25.74
N ASP A 195 -15.16 -16.04 26.10
CA ASP A 195 -15.44 -17.10 25.12
C ASP A 195 -16.74 -16.82 24.33
N HIS A 196 -17.73 -16.22 24.98
CA HIS A 196 -18.99 -15.81 24.36
C HIS A 196 -18.76 -14.72 23.31
N ALA A 197 -18.16 -13.60 23.71
CA ALA A 197 -17.90 -12.45 22.85
C ALA A 197 -16.93 -12.81 21.73
N ARG A 198 -15.93 -13.66 21.99
CA ARG A 198 -15.03 -14.14 20.94
C ARG A 198 -15.79 -14.94 19.87
N LYS A 199 -16.59 -15.93 20.26
CA LYS A 199 -17.40 -16.74 19.33
C LYS A 199 -18.43 -15.89 18.58
N LYS A 200 -19.10 -14.96 19.28
CA LYS A 200 -20.06 -14.02 18.68
C LYS A 200 -19.36 -13.09 17.67
N MET A 201 -18.21 -12.54 18.02
CA MET A 201 -17.42 -11.67 17.14
C MET A 201 -16.95 -12.39 15.88
N LEU A 202 -16.53 -13.67 15.99
CA LEU A 202 -16.16 -14.49 14.85
C LEU A 202 -17.32 -14.66 13.85
N LYS A 203 -18.54 -14.91 14.35
CA LYS A 203 -19.75 -15.00 13.52
C LYS A 203 -20.11 -13.67 12.87
N LEU A 204 -20.01 -12.54 13.59
CA LEU A 204 -20.34 -11.21 13.07
C LEU A 204 -19.37 -10.77 11.96
N VAL A 205 -18.09 -11.08 12.12
CA VAL A 205 -17.02 -10.67 11.21
C VAL A 205 -16.97 -11.54 9.95
N GLY A 206 -17.27 -12.83 10.08
CA GLY A 206 -17.29 -13.79 8.97
C GLY A 206 -15.93 -13.91 8.28
N GLU A 207 -15.89 -13.67 6.97
CA GLU A 207 -14.71 -13.86 6.10
C GLU A 207 -13.54 -12.92 6.40
N ARG A 208 -13.77 -11.84 7.15
CA ARG A 208 -12.75 -10.85 7.48
C ARG A 208 -11.76 -11.33 8.55
N TYR A 209 -12.02 -12.47 9.19
CA TYR A 209 -11.14 -13.07 10.18
C TYR A 209 -10.37 -14.27 9.62
N CYS A 210 -9.07 -14.31 9.87
CA CYS A 210 -8.22 -15.43 9.49
C CYS A 210 -7.90 -16.34 10.69
N LYS A 211 -8.56 -17.51 10.75
CA LYS A 211 -8.37 -18.52 11.81
C LYS A 211 -6.90 -18.95 12.02
N LYS A 212 -6.12 -19.04 10.94
CA LYS A 212 -4.71 -19.50 11.01
C LYS A 212 -3.76 -18.51 11.69
N LYS A 213 -4.04 -17.21 11.57
CA LYS A 213 -3.17 -16.13 12.08
C LYS A 213 -3.76 -15.40 13.28
N ASP A 214 -5.02 -15.69 13.64
CA ASP A 214 -5.79 -14.98 14.67
C ASP A 214 -5.94 -13.47 14.38
N ILE A 215 -5.94 -13.08 13.09
CA ILE A 215 -6.01 -11.67 12.67
C ILE A 215 -7.38 -11.34 12.10
N LEU A 216 -8.01 -10.32 12.68
CA LEU A 216 -9.16 -9.60 12.13
C LEU A 216 -8.66 -8.50 11.18
N ALA A 217 -9.15 -8.50 9.94
CA ALA A 217 -8.82 -7.48 8.95
C ALA A 217 -10.08 -6.68 8.53
N ILE A 218 -10.15 -5.42 8.92
CA ILE A 218 -11.21 -4.49 8.52
C ILE A 218 -10.66 -3.61 7.39
N THR A 219 -11.28 -3.65 6.22
CA THR A 219 -10.96 -2.77 5.09
C THR A 219 -12.08 -1.76 4.90
N THR A 220 -11.73 -0.47 4.84
CA THR A 220 -12.68 0.62 4.64
C THR A 220 -12.26 1.48 3.44
N ASP A 221 -13.19 1.70 2.51
CA ASP A 221 -12.99 2.47 1.28
C ASP A 221 -14.18 3.37 0.90
N SER A 222 -15.19 3.42 1.77
CA SER A 222 -16.50 4.04 1.52
C SER A 222 -16.43 5.57 1.49
N CYS A 223 -15.58 6.18 2.33
CA CYS A 223 -15.47 7.63 2.43
C CYS A 223 -14.40 8.20 1.47
N PRO A 224 -14.56 9.45 0.99
CA PRO A 224 -13.57 10.07 0.11
C PRO A 224 -12.21 10.32 0.76
N LEU A 225 -12.19 10.67 2.05
CA LEU A 225 -10.96 10.99 2.77
C LEU A 225 -10.45 9.79 3.57
N ARG A 226 -9.13 9.60 3.58
CA ARG A 226 -8.45 8.57 4.36
C ARG A 226 -8.77 8.67 5.86
N GLN A 227 -8.79 9.89 6.40
CA GLN A 227 -9.10 10.13 7.81
C GLN A 227 -10.49 9.60 8.17
N GLN A 228 -11.49 9.83 7.33
CA GLN A 228 -12.85 9.33 7.55
C GLN A 228 -12.90 7.80 7.50
N ASN A 229 -12.19 7.16 6.57
CA ASN A 229 -12.11 5.70 6.51
C ASN A 229 -11.39 5.10 7.72
N TYR A 230 -10.38 5.80 8.26
CA TYR A 230 -9.72 5.41 9.50
C TYR A 230 -10.66 5.51 10.71
N ASP A 231 -11.32 6.65 10.87
CA ASP A 231 -12.29 6.86 11.96
C ASP A 231 -13.43 5.84 11.87
N TYR A 232 -13.89 5.53 10.65
CA TYR A 232 -14.91 4.52 10.41
C TYR A 232 -14.40 3.10 10.72
N ALA A 233 -13.15 2.76 10.39
CA ALA A 233 -12.58 1.46 10.76
C ALA A 233 -12.48 1.29 12.29
N MET A 234 -12.06 2.34 13.00
CA MET A 234 -12.03 2.36 14.46
C MET A 234 -13.44 2.27 15.07
N TYR A 235 -14.41 2.97 14.49
CA TYR A 235 -15.82 2.86 14.87
C TYR A 235 -16.34 1.43 14.70
N LEU A 236 -16.09 0.80 13.55
CA LEU A 236 -16.52 -0.59 13.31
C LEU A 236 -15.89 -1.56 14.31
N LEU A 237 -14.60 -1.41 14.61
CA LEU A 237 -13.94 -2.23 15.62
C LEU A 237 -14.60 -2.05 17.00
N THR A 238 -14.90 -0.81 17.37
CA THR A 238 -15.53 -0.46 18.65
C THR A 238 -16.94 -1.06 18.75
N VAL A 239 -17.77 -0.88 17.72
CA VAL A 239 -19.13 -1.45 17.69
C VAL A 239 -19.09 -2.96 17.72
N LEU A 240 -18.22 -3.62 16.94
CA LEU A 240 -18.08 -5.07 16.96
C LEU A 240 -17.70 -5.58 18.35
N TYR A 241 -16.82 -4.88 19.05
CA TYR A 241 -16.44 -5.20 20.42
C TYR A 241 -17.64 -5.02 21.37
N HIS A 242 -18.34 -3.89 21.36
CA HIS A 242 -19.46 -3.71 22.29
C HIS A 242 -20.66 -4.62 22.01
N GLU A 243 -20.95 -4.92 20.74
CA GLU A 243 -22.03 -5.84 20.36
C GLU A 243 -21.69 -7.30 20.65
N SER A 244 -20.40 -7.67 20.66
CA SER A 244 -20.01 -9.02 21.02
C SER A 244 -20.23 -9.32 22.50
N TRP A 245 -20.11 -8.32 23.38
CA TRP A 245 -20.36 -8.45 24.82
C TRP A 245 -21.84 -8.51 25.21
N LYS A 246 -22.75 -8.04 24.34
CA LYS A 246 -24.19 -8.09 24.62
C LYS A 246 -24.69 -9.50 24.39
N THR A 247 -25.55 -10.00 25.27
CA THR A 247 -26.27 -11.26 25.07
C THR A 247 -27.73 -10.96 24.82
N GLU A 248 -28.21 -11.27 23.62
CA GLU A 248 -29.59 -11.07 23.23
C GLU A 248 -30.45 -12.32 23.52
N SER A 249 -31.76 -12.15 23.64
CA SER A 249 -32.68 -13.25 24.02
C SER A 249 -32.67 -14.42 23.03
N TRP A 250 -32.47 -14.14 21.73
CA TRP A 250 -32.44 -15.14 20.68
C TRP A 250 -31.15 -15.98 20.68
N GLU A 251 -30.11 -15.58 21.41
CA GLU A 251 -28.87 -16.37 21.50
C GLU A 251 -29.09 -17.66 22.30
N GLY A 252 -30.14 -17.74 23.11
CA GLY A 252 -30.58 -18.97 23.77
C GLY A 252 -31.22 -20.00 22.81
N GLU A 253 -31.63 -19.57 21.61
CA GLU A 253 -32.21 -20.45 20.58
C GLU A 253 -31.15 -21.10 19.68
N LYS A 254 -29.87 -20.97 20.04
CA LYS A 254 -28.73 -21.47 19.26
C LYS A 254 -28.79 -22.99 19.10
N THR A 255 -28.79 -23.45 17.85
CA THR A 255 -28.85 -24.88 17.55
C THR A 255 -27.47 -25.53 17.54
N VAL A 256 -27.42 -26.86 17.60
CA VAL A 256 -26.16 -27.64 17.52
C VAL A 256 -25.41 -27.38 16.21
N ALA A 257 -26.12 -27.09 15.11
CA ALA A 257 -25.50 -26.79 13.82
C ALA A 257 -24.77 -25.44 13.80
N ASP A 258 -25.15 -24.50 14.68
CA ASP A 258 -24.55 -23.17 14.75
C ASP A 258 -23.28 -23.14 15.62
N MET A 259 -23.06 -24.20 16.42
CA MET A 259 -21.88 -24.34 17.25
C MET A 259 -20.62 -24.50 16.39
N GLU A 260 -19.61 -23.66 16.67
CA GLU A 260 -18.33 -23.69 15.94
C GLU A 260 -17.42 -24.82 16.39
N GLU A 261 -17.65 -25.29 17.61
CA GLU A 261 -16.94 -26.37 18.27
C GLU A 261 -17.95 -27.42 18.70
N TYR A 262 -17.55 -28.68 18.59
CA TYR A 262 -18.34 -29.79 19.06
C TYR A 262 -18.32 -29.83 20.60
N SER A 263 -19.50 -29.68 21.21
CA SER A 263 -19.73 -29.95 22.63
C SER A 263 -20.13 -31.41 22.82
N TRP A 264 -19.48 -32.09 23.77
CA TRP A 264 -19.84 -33.45 24.15
C TRP A 264 -21.17 -33.53 24.91
N GLU A 265 -21.44 -32.51 25.72
CA GLU A 265 -22.65 -32.41 26.55
C GLU A 265 -23.90 -32.33 25.67
N ASP A 266 -24.91 -33.15 26.01
CA ASP A 266 -26.17 -33.35 25.29
C ASP A 266 -26.02 -33.85 23.84
N SER A 267 -24.83 -34.30 23.48
CA SER A 267 -24.53 -34.78 22.13
C SER A 267 -25.16 -36.15 21.85
N PRO A 268 -25.40 -36.49 20.57
CA PRO A 268 -25.86 -37.82 20.19
C PRO A 268 -24.87 -38.92 20.60
N SER A 269 -23.57 -38.63 20.57
CA SER A 269 -22.53 -39.58 20.99
C SER A 269 -22.62 -39.91 22.48
N GLN A 270 -22.89 -38.91 23.33
CA GLN A 270 -23.10 -39.11 24.77
C GLN A 270 -24.36 -39.96 25.02
N LYS A 271 -25.47 -39.66 24.32
CA LYS A 271 -26.71 -40.44 24.45
C LYS A 271 -26.51 -41.89 24.03
N ASN A 272 -25.78 -42.13 22.94
CA ASN A 272 -25.51 -43.47 22.43
C ASN A 272 -24.64 -44.30 23.38
N ILE A 273 -23.56 -43.71 23.95
CA ILE A 273 -22.68 -44.46 24.86
C ILE A 273 -23.37 -44.76 26.18
N VAL A 274 -24.15 -43.81 26.72
CA VAL A 274 -24.93 -44.02 27.94
C VAL A 274 -25.99 -45.09 27.73
N ASP A 275 -26.75 -45.06 26.63
CA ASP A 275 -27.73 -46.11 26.29
C ASP A 275 -27.05 -47.48 26.13
N LEU A 276 -25.87 -47.55 25.50
CA LEU A 276 -25.12 -48.80 25.38
C LEU A 276 -24.62 -49.34 26.73
N LEU A 277 -24.06 -48.49 27.59
CA LEU A 277 -23.57 -48.89 28.91
C LEU A 277 -24.73 -49.32 29.82
N LEU A 278 -25.85 -48.61 29.79
CA LEU A 278 -27.06 -49.02 30.51
C LEU A 278 -27.56 -50.40 30.06
N ARG A 279 -27.49 -50.72 28.76
CA ARG A 279 -27.84 -52.06 28.26
C ARG A 279 -26.85 -53.14 28.72
N MET A 280 -25.58 -52.80 28.92
CA MET A 280 -24.57 -53.73 29.44
C MET A 280 -24.71 -53.93 30.97
N GLU A 281 -25.14 -52.90 31.70
CA GLU A 281 -25.29 -52.89 33.17
C GLU A 281 -26.71 -53.23 33.67
N ALA A 282 -27.66 -53.55 32.78
CA ALA A 282 -29.06 -53.89 33.06
C ALA A 282 -29.28 -55.19 33.90
N ALA A 283 -28.44 -55.40 34.90
CA ALA A 283 -28.56 -56.39 35.98
C ALA A 283 -28.79 -55.75 37.36
N GLY A 284 -28.94 -54.42 37.49
CA GLY A 284 -29.14 -53.72 38.78
C GLY A 284 -30.28 -52.70 38.78
N GLU A 285 -31.13 -52.75 39.81
CA GLU A 285 -32.20 -51.79 40.11
C GLU A 285 -31.61 -50.55 40.84
N GLU A 286 -31.15 -49.54 40.12
CA GLU A 286 -30.84 -48.21 40.70
C GLU A 286 -31.44 -47.07 39.85
N GLU A 287 -31.66 -45.91 40.47
CA GLU A 287 -32.21 -44.71 39.80
C GLU A 287 -31.37 -44.31 38.57
N GLU A 288 -32.01 -44.25 37.40
CA GLU A 288 -31.35 -44.01 36.10
C GLU A 288 -30.45 -42.77 36.08
N ASP A 289 -30.83 -41.68 36.74
CA ASP A 289 -30.06 -40.42 36.72
C ASP A 289 -28.76 -40.52 37.54
N LYS A 290 -28.76 -41.24 38.68
CA LYS A 290 -27.55 -41.47 39.48
C LYS A 290 -26.60 -42.45 38.80
N VAL A 291 -27.14 -43.43 38.08
CA VAL A 291 -26.36 -44.37 37.28
C VAL A 291 -25.68 -43.63 36.11
N ARG A 292 -26.40 -42.70 35.45
CA ARG A 292 -25.83 -41.87 34.38
C ARG A 292 -24.64 -41.03 34.84
N GLU A 293 -24.72 -40.39 36.00
CA GLU A 293 -23.61 -39.61 36.55
C GLU A 293 -22.39 -40.50 36.83
N ARG A 294 -22.58 -41.65 37.47
CA ARG A 294 -21.48 -42.61 37.73
C ARG A 294 -20.83 -43.14 36.44
N LEU A 295 -21.63 -43.40 35.41
CA LEU A 295 -21.14 -43.88 34.11
C LEU A 295 -20.30 -42.83 33.39
N LEU A 296 -20.67 -41.55 33.49
CA LEU A 296 -19.94 -40.44 32.89
C LEU A 296 -18.62 -40.14 33.61
N GLU A 297 -18.51 -40.47 34.90
CA GLU A 297 -17.30 -40.30 35.70
C GLU A 297 -16.23 -41.38 35.46
N ARG A 298 -16.58 -42.49 34.80
CA ARG A 298 -15.63 -43.57 34.50
C ARG A 298 -14.49 -43.06 33.60
N SER A 299 -13.25 -43.42 33.95
CA SER A 299 -12.06 -43.00 33.18
C SER A 299 -12.13 -43.40 31.70
N ASP A 300 -12.69 -44.58 31.41
CA ASP A 300 -12.83 -45.08 30.05
C ASP A 300 -13.76 -44.20 29.19
N VAL A 301 -14.81 -43.64 29.79
CA VAL A 301 -15.77 -42.74 29.12
C VAL A 301 -15.19 -41.35 28.95
N GLN A 302 -14.34 -40.90 29.88
CA GLN A 302 -13.58 -39.64 29.74
C GLN A 302 -12.57 -39.71 28.59
N GLU A 303 -11.81 -40.80 28.48
CA GLU A 303 -10.91 -41.02 27.33
C GLU A 303 -11.68 -41.06 26.00
N TYR A 304 -12.86 -41.68 25.99
CA TYR A 304 -13.74 -41.66 24.82
C TYR A 304 -14.21 -40.25 24.48
N LYS A 305 -14.71 -39.49 25.47
CA LYS A 305 -15.11 -38.08 25.32
C LYS A 305 -13.99 -37.26 24.69
N ASP A 306 -12.79 -37.33 25.25
CA ASP A 306 -11.63 -36.57 24.77
C ASP A 306 -11.27 -36.93 23.33
N SER A 307 -11.30 -38.23 22.99
CA SER A 307 -11.02 -38.69 21.63
C SER A 307 -12.04 -38.18 20.60
N VAL A 308 -13.33 -38.15 20.96
CA VAL A 308 -14.39 -37.65 20.07
C VAL A 308 -14.28 -36.14 19.90
N VAL A 309 -14.03 -35.41 20.98
CA VAL A 309 -13.89 -33.94 20.95
C VAL A 309 -12.71 -33.55 20.07
N ARG A 310 -11.55 -34.22 20.22
CA ARG A 310 -10.39 -33.99 19.35
C ARG A 310 -10.69 -34.31 17.90
N LEU A 311 -11.31 -35.46 17.63
CA LEU A 311 -11.64 -35.87 16.27
C LEU A 311 -12.57 -34.84 15.59
N LYS A 312 -13.58 -34.32 16.30
CA LYS A 312 -14.53 -33.37 15.74
C LYS A 312 -13.99 -31.94 15.61
N ASN A 313 -13.12 -31.49 16.51
CA ASN A 313 -12.62 -30.12 16.53
C ASN A 313 -11.30 -29.93 15.76
N GLU A 314 -10.35 -30.85 15.91
CA GLU A 314 -9.03 -30.79 15.27
C GLU A 314 -9.05 -31.40 13.86
N GLY A 315 -10.02 -32.29 13.60
CA GLY A 315 -10.24 -32.95 12.32
C GLY A 315 -9.71 -34.38 12.25
N ASP A 316 -9.89 -34.98 11.08
CA ASP A 316 -9.59 -36.38 10.80
C ASP A 316 -8.09 -36.57 10.52
N SER A 317 -7.34 -36.99 11.55
CA SER A 317 -5.96 -37.45 11.42
C SER A 317 -5.84 -38.93 11.79
N GLU A 318 -4.84 -39.62 11.24
CA GLU A 318 -4.61 -41.04 11.54
C GLU A 318 -4.40 -41.28 13.04
N SER A 319 -3.66 -40.39 13.71
CA SER A 319 -3.46 -40.43 15.16
C SER A 319 -4.77 -40.29 15.93
N ASN A 320 -5.64 -39.37 15.52
CA ASN A 320 -6.92 -39.13 16.20
C ASN A 320 -7.85 -40.34 16.03
N MET A 321 -7.85 -40.97 14.85
CA MET A 321 -8.63 -42.18 14.57
C MET A 321 -8.14 -43.39 15.38
N LEU A 322 -6.82 -43.55 15.54
CA LEU A 322 -6.25 -44.61 16.37
C LEU A 322 -6.59 -44.40 17.85
N GLN A 323 -6.49 -43.18 18.36
CA GLN A 323 -6.87 -42.85 19.73
C GLN A 323 -8.35 -43.14 19.99
N TYR A 324 -9.23 -42.74 19.07
CA TYR A 324 -10.65 -43.06 19.14
C TYR A 324 -10.90 -44.58 19.15
N LYS A 325 -10.22 -45.33 18.28
CA LYS A 325 -10.33 -46.80 18.23
C LYS A 325 -9.92 -47.46 19.55
N GLU A 326 -8.81 -47.05 20.15
CA GLU A 326 -8.34 -47.63 21.40
C GLU A 326 -9.25 -47.24 22.58
N ALA A 327 -9.75 -46.00 22.62
CA ALA A 327 -10.73 -45.58 23.63
C ALA A 327 -12.03 -46.41 23.54
N VAL A 328 -12.53 -46.65 22.33
CA VAL A 328 -13.71 -47.49 22.10
C VAL A 328 -13.49 -48.94 22.57
N LYS A 329 -12.32 -49.54 22.29
CA LYS A 329 -12.01 -50.89 22.75
C LYS A 329 -12.01 -50.99 24.28
N LYS A 330 -11.43 -50.01 24.97
CA LYS A 330 -11.42 -49.95 26.43
C LYS A 330 -12.83 -49.90 27.01
N VAL A 331 -13.70 -49.04 26.46
CA VAL A 331 -15.11 -48.95 26.86
C VAL A 331 -15.82 -50.31 26.73
N PHE A 332 -15.59 -51.03 25.63
CA PHE A 332 -16.24 -52.31 25.37
C PHE A 332 -15.50 -53.54 25.93
N SER A 333 -14.35 -53.37 26.58
CA SER A 333 -13.50 -54.48 27.06
C SER A 333 -13.13 -55.50 25.96
N LEU A 334 -12.84 -55.01 24.74
CA LEU A 334 -12.51 -55.80 23.54
C LEU A 334 -11.00 -55.96 23.28
#